data_AF-A0A0C2SQC1-F1
#
_entry.id   AF-A0A0C2SQC1-F1
#
_cell.length_a   1.000
_cell.length_b   1.000
_cell.length_c   1.000
_cell.angle_alpha   90.00
_cell.angle_beta   90.00
_cell.angle_gamma   90.00
#
_symmetry.space_group_name_H-M   'P 1'
#
loop_
_entity.id
_entity.type
_entity.pdbx_description
1 polymer ?
#
loop_
_entity_poly.entity_id
_entity_poly.type
_entity_poly.pdbx_seq_one_letter_code
_entity_poly.pdbx_strand_id
1 'polypeptide(L)'
;MQSTRFIESEWIGQGKLYNVAEIPEYVSDEKAKLLSIPAAFEALIPPDNLPVTQFLTLKLPAQSSKFIPVKVKDCFSKQLPRINVRDTLTSRPIPSQKTLRQLEDAVGQAWFDGAKSIMDWRFDDGDKLGFWVLRYWCQMADVIKKQEQWRRSFRYLDIQKTKSHKSVMADILADVENIVYNMAWNSWVSGLRGNACTSQLSSFIGNAWMSSDHIDMMIETLYLCLVNANTTEMIVIAPLVFSTNIWQFARYADRTKLLQHYESAVRSGRLEKLYFPLHVHDSHWICGVINFHERTFTCCDSLSLVYSPPTNFLKDLKTWLRTSFPGQVFKGLNDTLEHGIQQDTYNCGIYAMNAISHAIFGDQILVTERGGNAASSMSTALTSSESNDVEDMKNLSAPPSETDVDNTAVFTCPDLVNLLNPFDMDEGSDNRLSGPYTELGTNEYLSDNDSECITSLV
;
A
#
# COMPACT_ATOMS: atom_id res chain seq x y z
N MET A 1 -15.29 1.35 -43.96
CA MET A 1 -15.39 2.15 -42.71
C MET A 1 -15.86 1.19 -41.64
N GLN A 2 -15.06 0.95 -40.59
CA GLN A 2 -15.53 0.15 -39.45
C GLN A 2 -16.63 0.95 -38.74
N SER A 3 -17.75 0.30 -38.42
CA SER A 3 -18.81 0.92 -37.62
C SER A 3 -18.21 1.36 -36.27
N THR A 4 -18.43 2.61 -35.90
CA THR A 4 -18.02 3.15 -34.59
C THR A 4 -19.10 2.96 -33.53
N ARG A 5 -20.19 2.26 -33.85
CA ARG A 5 -21.35 2.09 -32.98
C ARG A 5 -21.62 0.61 -32.71
N PHE A 6 -21.92 0.30 -31.46
CA PHE A 6 -22.42 -1.01 -31.06
C PHE A 6 -23.79 -1.30 -31.68
N ILE A 7 -23.89 -2.42 -32.40
CA ILE A 7 -25.13 -2.93 -33.00
C ILE A 7 -25.47 -4.26 -32.34
N GLU A 8 -26.48 -4.27 -31.46
CA GLU A 8 -26.82 -5.43 -30.63
C GLU A 8 -27.00 -6.73 -31.45
N SER A 9 -27.68 -6.66 -32.59
CA SER A 9 -27.94 -7.82 -33.46
C SER A 9 -26.69 -8.44 -34.08
N GLU A 10 -25.58 -7.72 -34.13
CA GLU A 10 -24.30 -8.25 -34.64
C GLU A 10 -23.50 -8.97 -33.56
N TRP A 11 -23.77 -8.71 -32.28
CA TRP A 11 -22.94 -9.17 -31.18
C TRP A 11 -23.66 -10.15 -30.26
N ILE A 12 -24.90 -9.85 -29.90
CA ILE A 12 -25.65 -10.56 -28.88
C ILE A 12 -26.43 -11.72 -29.50
N GLY A 13 -26.28 -12.91 -28.93
CA GLY A 13 -26.90 -14.15 -29.37
C GLY A 13 -26.33 -14.72 -30.67
N GLN A 14 -25.21 -14.17 -31.18
CA GLN A 14 -24.61 -14.57 -32.46
C GLN A 14 -23.57 -15.69 -32.34
N GLY A 15 -23.42 -16.30 -31.15
CA GLY A 15 -22.42 -17.34 -30.89
C GLY A 15 -20.97 -16.84 -30.91
N LYS A 16 -20.77 -15.52 -30.75
CA LYS A 16 -19.45 -14.91 -30.65
C LYS A 16 -18.81 -15.18 -29.30
N LEU A 17 -17.48 -15.26 -29.28
CA LEU A 17 -16.71 -15.33 -28.05
C LEU A 17 -16.34 -13.93 -27.57
N TYR A 18 -16.47 -13.70 -26.25
CA TYR A 18 -16.01 -12.49 -25.61
C TYR A 18 -14.51 -12.63 -25.28
N ASN A 19 -13.65 -12.15 -26.17
CA ASN A 19 -12.19 -12.09 -25.95
C ASN A 19 -11.76 -10.64 -25.76
N VAL A 20 -11.32 -10.27 -24.55
CA VAL A 20 -10.95 -8.89 -24.18
C VAL A 20 -9.89 -8.30 -25.11
N ALA A 21 -8.98 -9.11 -25.64
CA ALA A 21 -7.92 -8.66 -26.54
C ALA A 21 -8.39 -8.39 -27.99
N GLU A 22 -9.55 -8.91 -28.37
CA GLU A 22 -10.04 -8.88 -29.77
C GLU A 22 -11.32 -8.07 -29.94
N ILE A 23 -12.01 -7.71 -28.85
CA ILE A 23 -13.23 -6.91 -28.94
C ILE A 23 -12.92 -5.45 -29.34
N PRO A 24 -13.69 -4.86 -30.27
CA PRO A 24 -13.57 -3.44 -30.58
C PRO A 24 -13.91 -2.54 -29.39
N GLU A 25 -13.29 -1.35 -29.35
CA GLU A 25 -13.47 -0.35 -28.28
C GLU A 25 -14.95 -0.02 -28.01
N TYR A 26 -15.75 0.20 -29.06
CA TYR A 26 -17.19 0.51 -28.91
C TYR A 26 -18.01 -0.62 -28.24
N VAL A 27 -17.54 -1.87 -28.28
CA VAL A 27 -18.17 -3.00 -27.57
C VAL A 27 -17.80 -2.96 -26.09
N SER A 28 -16.53 -2.63 -25.80
CA SER A 28 -16.05 -2.43 -24.43
C SER A 28 -16.78 -1.28 -23.74
N ASP A 29 -16.97 -0.16 -24.44
CA ASP A 29 -17.73 1.00 -23.94
C ASP A 29 -19.18 0.64 -23.61
N GLU A 30 -19.82 -0.16 -24.45
CA GLU A 30 -21.20 -0.58 -24.20
C GLU A 30 -21.31 -1.53 -23.00
N LYS A 31 -20.33 -2.43 -22.80
CA LYS A 31 -20.22 -3.22 -21.57
C LYS A 31 -20.01 -2.33 -20.34
N ALA A 32 -19.18 -1.29 -20.44
CA ALA A 32 -18.96 -0.35 -19.35
C ALA A 32 -20.26 0.36 -18.96
N LYS A 33 -21.07 0.81 -19.93
CA LYS A 33 -22.41 1.36 -19.68
C LYS A 33 -23.35 0.35 -19.05
N LEU A 34 -23.35 -0.90 -19.52
CA LEU A 34 -24.16 -2.00 -18.98
C LEU A 34 -23.88 -2.26 -17.49
N LEU A 35 -22.61 -2.10 -17.08
CA LEU A 35 -22.14 -2.27 -15.71
C LEU A 35 -22.18 -0.99 -14.88
N SER A 36 -22.50 0.17 -15.47
CA SER A 36 -22.57 1.44 -14.77
C SER A 36 -23.71 1.43 -13.74
N ILE A 37 -23.39 1.76 -12.49
CA ILE A 37 -24.39 1.89 -11.43
C ILE A 37 -25.26 3.09 -11.74
N PRO A 38 -26.61 2.97 -11.76
CA PRO A 38 -27.46 4.13 -11.96
C PRO A 38 -27.34 5.12 -10.79
N ALA A 39 -27.36 6.42 -11.06
CA ALA A 39 -27.20 7.49 -10.05
C ALA A 39 -28.11 7.33 -8.81
N ALA A 40 -29.34 6.81 -9.00
CA ALA A 40 -30.27 6.55 -7.90
C ALA A 40 -29.77 5.51 -6.87
N PHE A 41 -28.79 4.69 -7.24
CA PHE A 41 -28.18 3.65 -6.40
C PHE A 41 -26.74 3.97 -5.99
N GLU A 42 -26.08 4.97 -6.60
CA GLU A 42 -24.74 5.41 -6.20
C GLU A 42 -24.71 5.88 -4.74
N ALA A 43 -25.78 6.56 -4.29
CA ALA A 43 -25.93 7.01 -2.91
C ALA A 43 -26.04 5.86 -1.86
N LEU A 44 -26.14 4.60 -2.30
CA LEU A 44 -26.05 3.44 -1.39
C LEU A 44 -24.60 3.10 -1.02
N ILE A 45 -23.63 3.62 -1.79
CA ILE A 45 -22.20 3.46 -1.52
C ILE A 45 -21.76 4.66 -0.68
N PRO A 46 -21.10 4.45 0.47
CA PRO A 46 -20.57 5.55 1.28
C PRO A 46 -19.62 6.42 0.45
N PRO A 47 -19.76 7.76 0.49
CA PRO A 47 -18.87 8.63 -0.27
C PRO A 47 -17.46 8.59 0.32
N ASP A 48 -16.43 8.59 -0.53
CA ASP A 48 -15.02 8.43 -0.12
C ASP A 48 -14.51 9.52 0.84
N ASN A 49 -15.18 10.68 0.87
CA ASN A 49 -14.87 11.81 1.74
C ASN A 49 -15.55 11.76 3.11
N LEU A 50 -16.32 10.70 3.42
CA LEU A 50 -16.97 10.55 4.72
C LEU A 50 -15.91 10.42 5.83
N PRO A 51 -16.01 11.13 6.96
CA PRO A 51 -15.07 10.95 8.06
C PRO A 51 -15.03 9.49 8.56
N VAL A 52 -13.85 8.97 8.91
CA VAL A 52 -13.67 7.58 9.35
C VAL A 52 -14.63 7.22 10.48
N THR A 53 -14.82 8.14 11.44
CA THR A 53 -15.76 7.96 12.55
C THR A 53 -17.18 7.68 12.09
N GLN A 54 -17.70 8.51 11.18
CA GLN A 54 -19.04 8.32 10.61
C GLN A 54 -19.10 7.05 9.77
N PHE A 55 -18.07 6.79 8.96
CA PHE A 55 -17.96 5.58 8.15
C PHE A 55 -18.06 4.30 8.99
N LEU A 56 -17.39 4.25 10.14
CA LEU A 56 -17.40 3.09 11.03
C LEU A 56 -18.78 2.79 11.64
N THR A 57 -19.65 3.81 11.78
CA THR A 57 -21.02 3.66 12.28
C THR A 57 -22.01 3.12 11.25
N LEU A 58 -21.65 3.14 9.96
CA LEU A 58 -22.53 2.69 8.89
C LEU A 58 -22.80 1.18 8.99
N LYS A 59 -24.08 0.81 8.87
CA LYS A 59 -24.52 -0.57 8.72
C LYS A 59 -24.42 -0.97 7.25
N LEU A 60 -23.30 -1.59 6.89
CA LEU A 60 -23.09 -2.16 5.56
C LEU A 60 -23.73 -3.56 5.45
N PRO A 61 -24.11 -4.01 4.24
CA PRO A 61 -24.54 -5.39 4.05
C PRO A 61 -23.42 -6.36 4.42
N ALA A 62 -23.76 -7.53 4.95
CA ALA A 62 -22.77 -8.55 5.24
C ALA A 62 -22.17 -9.13 3.94
N GLN A 63 -20.91 -9.53 3.96
CA GLN A 63 -20.34 -10.33 2.87
C GLN A 63 -20.53 -11.83 3.17
N SER A 64 -21.08 -12.58 2.22
CA SER A 64 -21.28 -14.02 2.39
C SER A 64 -19.94 -14.75 2.46
N SER A 65 -19.71 -15.49 3.54
CA SER A 65 -18.61 -16.47 3.67
C SER A 65 -18.97 -17.84 3.11
N LYS A 66 -20.26 -18.10 2.87
CA LYS A 66 -20.74 -19.41 2.40
C LYS A 66 -20.28 -19.65 0.97
N PHE A 67 -19.58 -20.77 0.77
CA PHE A 67 -19.37 -21.33 -0.56
C PHE A 67 -20.69 -21.90 -1.07
N ILE A 68 -21.19 -21.36 -2.18
CA ILE A 68 -22.41 -21.84 -2.81
C ILE A 68 -21.98 -22.47 -4.13
N PRO A 69 -22.13 -23.80 -4.32
CA PRO A 69 -21.74 -24.50 -5.54
C PRO A 69 -22.76 -24.21 -6.65
N VAL A 70 -22.82 -22.96 -7.12
CA VAL A 70 -23.57 -22.58 -8.31
C VAL A 70 -22.64 -22.58 -9.50
N LYS A 71 -23.08 -23.11 -10.65
CA LYS A 71 -22.33 -22.92 -11.89
C LYS A 71 -22.52 -21.48 -12.32
N VAL A 72 -21.42 -20.78 -12.59
CA VAL A 72 -21.42 -19.34 -12.93
C VAL A 72 -22.39 -19.02 -14.08
N LYS A 73 -22.50 -19.89 -15.09
CA LYS A 73 -23.44 -19.75 -16.21
C LYS A 73 -24.91 -19.72 -15.77
N ASP A 74 -25.25 -20.40 -14.68
CA ASP A 74 -26.60 -20.47 -14.14
C ASP A 74 -26.91 -19.21 -13.30
N CYS A 75 -25.95 -18.30 -13.12
CA CYS A 75 -26.15 -17.01 -12.46
C CYS A 75 -26.63 -15.91 -13.42
N PHE A 76 -26.84 -16.22 -14.70
CA PHE A 76 -27.28 -15.25 -15.71
C PHE A 76 -28.61 -15.67 -16.32
N SER A 77 -29.45 -14.70 -16.67
CA SER A 77 -30.78 -14.96 -17.24
C SER A 77 -31.03 -14.14 -18.49
N LYS A 78 -31.75 -14.73 -19.44
CA LYS A 78 -32.23 -14.04 -20.66
C LYS A 78 -33.46 -13.15 -20.39
N GLN A 79 -33.99 -13.17 -19.17
CA GLN A 79 -35.12 -12.33 -18.75
C GLN A 79 -34.65 -10.94 -18.34
N LEU A 80 -35.51 -9.94 -18.52
CA LEU A 80 -35.24 -8.59 -18.02
C LEU A 80 -35.31 -8.55 -16.47
N PRO A 81 -34.59 -7.61 -15.82
CA PRO A 81 -34.71 -7.39 -14.37
C PRO A 81 -36.14 -7.08 -13.95
N ARG A 82 -36.58 -7.56 -12.77
CA ARG A 82 -38.01 -7.51 -12.34
C ARG A 82 -38.29 -6.76 -11.02
N ILE A 83 -37.27 -6.30 -10.30
CA ILE A 83 -37.36 -6.07 -8.84
C ILE A 83 -37.21 -4.59 -8.47
N ASN A 84 -37.83 -4.19 -7.35
CA ASN A 84 -37.42 -3.01 -6.59
C ASN A 84 -36.03 -3.25 -5.98
N VAL A 85 -34.99 -2.97 -6.78
CA VAL A 85 -33.60 -3.32 -6.49
C VAL A 85 -33.11 -2.72 -5.16
N ARG A 86 -33.67 -1.59 -4.71
CA ARG A 86 -33.16 -0.87 -3.53
C ARG A 86 -33.24 -1.69 -2.25
N ASP A 87 -34.41 -2.25 -1.94
CA ASP A 87 -34.62 -3.02 -0.70
C ASP A 87 -33.80 -4.32 -0.73
N THR A 88 -33.67 -4.93 -1.92
CA THR A 88 -32.84 -6.12 -2.14
C THR A 88 -31.37 -5.86 -1.84
N LEU A 89 -30.81 -4.74 -2.31
CA LEU A 89 -29.39 -4.44 -2.15
C LEU A 89 -28.97 -4.05 -0.73
N THR A 90 -29.88 -3.48 0.06
CA THR A 90 -29.58 -3.02 1.43
C THR A 90 -29.87 -4.08 2.49
N SER A 91 -30.83 -4.97 2.25
CA SER A 91 -31.25 -5.98 3.24
C SER A 91 -30.49 -7.30 3.13
N ARG A 92 -29.91 -7.62 1.96
CA ARG A 92 -29.29 -8.92 1.71
C ARG A 92 -27.77 -8.85 1.82
N PRO A 93 -27.11 -9.95 2.22
CA PRO A 93 -25.67 -10.07 2.08
C PRO A 93 -25.23 -9.91 0.63
N ILE A 94 -23.98 -9.53 0.38
CA ILE A 94 -23.36 -9.57 -0.94
C ILE A 94 -22.59 -10.89 -1.16
N PRO A 95 -22.32 -11.32 -2.42
CA PRO A 95 -21.54 -12.53 -2.68
C PRO A 95 -20.09 -12.45 -2.16
N SER A 96 -19.45 -13.61 -2.01
CA SER A 96 -18.04 -13.69 -1.64
C SER A 96 -17.13 -13.09 -2.71
N GLN A 97 -15.93 -12.60 -2.34
CA GLN A 97 -14.98 -12.02 -3.31
C GLN A 97 -14.63 -13.00 -4.44
N LYS A 98 -14.46 -14.30 -4.12
CA LYS A 98 -14.19 -15.35 -5.10
C LYS A 98 -15.32 -15.48 -6.12
N THR A 99 -16.57 -15.49 -5.65
CA THR A 99 -17.74 -15.55 -6.51
C THR A 99 -17.90 -14.28 -7.36
N LEU A 100 -17.63 -13.10 -6.79
CA LEU A 100 -17.69 -11.84 -7.54
C LEU A 100 -16.70 -11.82 -8.70
N ARG A 101 -15.45 -12.27 -8.49
CA ARG A 101 -14.46 -12.41 -9.57
C ARG A 101 -14.94 -13.36 -10.67
N GLN A 102 -15.44 -14.53 -10.29
CA GLN A 102 -15.98 -15.49 -11.26
C GLN A 102 -17.14 -14.92 -12.10
N LEU A 103 -18.01 -14.12 -11.49
CA LEU A 103 -19.09 -13.45 -12.21
C LEU A 103 -18.58 -12.33 -13.12
N GLU A 104 -17.61 -11.55 -12.66
CA GLU A 104 -16.97 -10.48 -13.43
C GLU A 104 -16.25 -11.02 -14.67
N ASP A 105 -15.56 -12.15 -14.52
CA ASP A 105 -14.91 -12.86 -15.63
C ASP A 105 -15.94 -13.39 -16.64
N ALA A 106 -17.08 -13.90 -16.16
CA ALA A 106 -18.10 -14.52 -17.00
C ALA A 106 -19.11 -13.54 -17.63
N VAL A 107 -19.26 -12.31 -17.09
CA VAL A 107 -20.33 -11.39 -17.51
C VAL A 107 -20.24 -11.01 -18.98
N GLY A 108 -19.02 -10.89 -19.52
CA GLY A 108 -18.82 -10.57 -20.94
C GLY A 108 -19.38 -11.65 -21.87
N GLN A 109 -19.05 -12.91 -21.60
CA GLN A 109 -19.57 -14.03 -22.39
C GLN A 109 -21.08 -14.22 -22.17
N ALA A 110 -21.56 -14.13 -20.92
CA ALA A 110 -22.98 -14.25 -20.63
C ALA A 110 -23.82 -13.20 -21.38
N TRP A 111 -23.32 -11.97 -21.46
CA TRP A 111 -23.93 -10.90 -22.25
C TRP A 111 -23.96 -11.25 -23.74
N PHE A 112 -22.84 -11.70 -24.32
CA PHE A 112 -22.78 -12.17 -25.71
C PHE A 112 -23.72 -13.36 -25.99
N ASP A 113 -23.95 -14.23 -25.00
CA ASP A 113 -24.87 -15.37 -25.10
C ASP A 113 -26.37 -14.97 -24.98
N GLY A 114 -26.65 -13.67 -24.82
CA GLY A 114 -27.99 -13.11 -24.78
C GLY A 114 -28.60 -13.00 -23.38
N ALA A 115 -27.80 -13.08 -22.33
CA ALA A 115 -28.27 -12.74 -20.99
C ALA A 115 -28.58 -11.23 -20.89
N LYS A 116 -29.63 -10.92 -20.13
CA LYS A 116 -30.14 -9.55 -19.90
C LYS A 116 -30.11 -9.15 -18.43
N SER A 117 -29.86 -10.09 -17.53
CA SER A 117 -29.83 -9.87 -16.08
C SER A 117 -28.91 -10.87 -15.39
N ILE A 118 -28.47 -10.54 -14.18
CA ILE A 118 -27.85 -11.46 -13.23
C ILE A 118 -28.95 -12.02 -12.30
N MET A 119 -28.93 -13.32 -12.02
CA MET A 119 -29.81 -13.96 -11.05
C MET A 119 -29.13 -13.99 -9.69
N ASP A 120 -29.81 -13.55 -8.64
CA ASP A 120 -29.36 -13.79 -7.27
C ASP A 120 -29.75 -15.22 -6.87
N TRP A 121 -28.87 -16.17 -7.17
CA TRP A 121 -29.05 -17.62 -6.93
C TRP A 121 -29.13 -17.99 -5.44
N ARG A 122 -28.89 -17.03 -4.54
CA ARG A 122 -28.84 -17.26 -3.09
C ARG A 122 -30.23 -17.24 -2.45
N PHE A 123 -31.25 -16.86 -3.22
CA PHE A 123 -32.63 -16.74 -2.77
C PHE A 123 -33.54 -17.50 -3.74
N ASP A 124 -34.52 -18.22 -3.19
CA ASP A 124 -35.32 -19.24 -3.90
C ASP A 124 -36.08 -18.70 -5.13
N ASP A 125 -36.41 -17.40 -5.14
CA ASP A 125 -37.14 -16.76 -6.24
C ASP A 125 -36.26 -16.44 -7.48
N GLY A 126 -34.94 -16.64 -7.36
CA GLY A 126 -33.98 -16.41 -8.45
C GLY A 126 -34.08 -15.00 -9.01
N ASP A 127 -34.00 -14.03 -8.11
CA ASP A 127 -34.26 -12.62 -8.39
C ASP A 127 -33.41 -12.10 -9.56
N LYS A 128 -34.06 -11.49 -10.57
CA LYS A 128 -33.40 -11.00 -11.79
C LYS A 128 -33.02 -9.53 -11.60
N LEU A 129 -31.73 -9.28 -11.48
CA LEU A 129 -31.11 -7.99 -11.21
C LEU A 129 -30.38 -7.46 -12.44
N GLY A 130 -30.28 -6.13 -12.60
CA GLY A 130 -29.51 -5.55 -13.69
C GLY A 130 -28.03 -5.93 -13.58
N PHE A 131 -27.31 -5.99 -14.72
CA PHE A 131 -25.88 -6.30 -14.72
C PHE A 131 -25.05 -5.34 -13.87
N TRP A 132 -25.44 -4.06 -13.78
CA TRP A 132 -24.82 -3.06 -12.91
C TRP A 132 -24.77 -3.46 -11.43
N VAL A 133 -25.65 -4.37 -10.97
CA VAL A 133 -25.61 -4.87 -9.59
C VAL A 133 -24.31 -5.61 -9.30
N LEU A 134 -23.71 -6.27 -10.30
CA LEU A 134 -22.39 -6.89 -10.15
C LEU A 134 -21.34 -5.84 -9.79
N ARG A 135 -21.35 -4.69 -10.48
CA ARG A 135 -20.43 -3.58 -10.18
C ARG A 135 -20.67 -3.01 -8.78
N TYR A 136 -21.93 -2.84 -8.39
CA TYR A 136 -22.30 -2.43 -7.04
C TYR A 136 -21.76 -3.41 -5.98
N TRP A 137 -21.94 -4.73 -6.17
CA TRP A 137 -21.44 -5.71 -5.22
C TRP A 137 -19.91 -5.70 -5.12
N CYS A 138 -19.20 -5.56 -6.25
CA CYS A 138 -17.74 -5.44 -6.23
C CYS A 138 -17.27 -4.19 -5.46
N GLN A 139 -17.90 -3.03 -5.70
CA GLN A 139 -17.56 -1.80 -4.97
C GLN A 139 -17.91 -1.91 -3.48
N MET A 140 -19.09 -2.42 -3.14
CA MET A 140 -19.50 -2.60 -1.75
C MET A 140 -18.63 -3.62 -1.01
N ALA A 141 -18.13 -4.66 -1.68
CA ALA A 141 -17.16 -5.60 -1.09
C ALA A 141 -15.86 -4.90 -0.69
N ASP A 142 -15.35 -3.99 -1.53
CA ASP A 142 -14.17 -3.19 -1.22
C ASP A 142 -14.43 -2.24 -0.04
N VAL A 143 -15.59 -1.58 -0.01
CA VAL A 143 -16.01 -0.72 1.11
C VAL A 143 -16.07 -1.51 2.42
N ILE A 144 -16.70 -2.70 2.42
CA ILE A 144 -16.79 -3.57 3.62
C ILE A 144 -15.40 -3.95 4.10
N LYS A 145 -14.50 -4.34 3.19
CA LYS A 145 -13.11 -4.69 3.52
C LYS A 145 -12.39 -3.52 4.17
N LYS A 146 -12.49 -2.31 3.61
CA LYS A 146 -11.87 -1.09 4.16
C LYS A 146 -12.49 -0.69 5.51
N GLN A 147 -13.80 -0.86 5.69
CA GLN A 147 -14.47 -0.64 6.97
C GLN A 147 -13.93 -1.60 8.05
N GLU A 148 -13.75 -2.87 7.70
CA GLU A 148 -13.17 -3.86 8.61
C GLU A 148 -11.70 -3.57 8.94
N GLN A 149 -10.90 -3.10 7.97
CA GLN A 149 -9.53 -2.65 8.21
C GLN A 149 -9.51 -1.50 9.25
N TRP A 150 -10.30 -0.45 9.03
CA TRP A 150 -10.41 0.65 9.98
C TRP A 150 -10.90 0.21 11.37
N ARG A 151 -11.86 -0.72 11.47
CA ARG A 151 -12.30 -1.27 12.78
C ARG A 151 -11.16 -1.96 13.52
N ARG A 152 -10.31 -2.70 12.82
CA ARG A 152 -9.14 -3.36 13.44
C ARG A 152 -8.14 -2.33 13.93
N SER A 153 -7.88 -1.29 13.16
CA SER A 153 -6.98 -0.19 13.52
C SER A 153 -7.44 0.55 14.78
N PHE A 154 -8.72 0.89 14.86
CA PHE A 154 -9.28 1.56 16.05
C PHE A 154 -9.26 0.65 17.28
N ARG A 155 -9.58 -0.64 17.12
CA ARG A 155 -9.46 -1.61 18.21
C ARG A 155 -8.02 -1.71 18.71
N TYR A 156 -7.04 -1.65 17.81
CA TYR A 156 -5.64 -1.63 18.19
C TYR A 156 -5.31 -0.37 19.01
N LEU A 157 -5.72 0.82 18.56
CA LEU A 157 -5.53 2.07 19.31
C LEU A 157 -6.15 1.99 20.71
N ASP A 158 -7.38 1.48 20.83
CA ASP A 158 -8.04 1.31 22.13
C ASP A 158 -7.25 0.40 23.07
N ILE A 159 -6.73 -0.72 22.56
CA ILE A 159 -5.87 -1.62 23.34
C ILE A 159 -4.59 -0.88 23.79
N GLN A 160 -3.96 -0.10 22.91
CA GLN A 160 -2.75 0.65 23.27
C GLN A 160 -3.02 1.72 24.34
N LYS A 161 -4.15 2.41 24.27
CA LYS A 161 -4.56 3.38 25.30
C LYS A 161 -4.70 2.71 26.67
N THR A 162 -5.27 1.51 26.73
CA THR A 162 -5.41 0.79 28.01
C THR A 162 -4.08 0.29 28.59
N LYS A 163 -3.07 0.05 27.75
CA LYS A 163 -1.73 -0.40 28.16
C LYS A 163 -0.79 0.76 28.52
N SER A 164 -1.06 1.94 27.98
CA SER A 164 -0.18 3.09 28.10
C SER A 164 -0.40 3.81 29.43
N HIS A 165 0.42 3.47 30.42
CA HIS A 165 0.45 4.20 31.71
C HIS A 165 1.34 5.46 31.66
N LYS A 166 2.09 5.66 30.57
CA LYS A 166 3.00 6.80 30.39
C LYS A 166 2.27 7.96 29.69
N SER A 167 2.45 9.19 30.19
CA SER A 167 1.82 10.40 29.63
C SER A 167 2.11 10.57 28.15
N VAL A 168 3.37 10.41 27.75
CA VAL A 168 3.78 10.78 26.41
C VAL A 168 3.25 9.86 25.31
N MET A 169 2.98 8.58 25.62
CA MET A 169 2.28 7.68 24.68
C MET A 169 0.79 8.03 24.59
N ALA A 170 0.19 8.45 25.70
CA ALA A 170 -1.20 8.88 25.70
C ALA A 170 -1.40 10.12 24.80
N ASP A 171 -0.44 11.04 24.81
CA ASP A 171 -0.46 12.24 23.94
C ASP A 171 -0.38 11.87 22.46
N ILE A 172 0.58 11.01 22.06
CA ILE A 172 0.67 10.51 20.66
C ILE A 172 -0.62 9.81 20.25
N LEU A 173 -1.16 8.93 21.10
CA LEU A 173 -2.38 8.20 20.79
C LEU A 173 -3.58 9.14 20.65
N ALA A 174 -3.63 10.22 21.42
CA ALA A 174 -4.66 11.25 21.31
C ALA A 174 -4.52 12.07 20.01
N ASP A 175 -3.30 12.40 19.60
CA ASP A 175 -3.04 13.13 18.35
C ASP A 175 -3.40 12.28 17.13
N VAL A 176 -2.96 11.02 17.11
CA VAL A 176 -3.31 10.04 16.06
C VAL A 176 -4.81 9.87 15.97
N GLU A 177 -5.47 9.77 17.12
CA GLU A 177 -6.92 9.69 17.18
C GLU A 177 -7.58 10.93 16.57
N ASN A 178 -7.19 12.13 17.00
CA ASN A 178 -7.78 13.38 16.51
C ASN A 178 -7.64 13.55 14.99
N ILE A 179 -6.48 13.17 14.44
CA ILE A 179 -6.20 13.19 13.00
C ILE A 179 -7.11 12.21 12.27
N VAL A 180 -7.09 10.94 12.68
CA VAL A 180 -7.79 9.86 11.98
C VAL A 180 -9.31 10.02 12.09
N TYR A 181 -9.81 10.61 13.18
CA TYR A 181 -11.24 10.80 13.41
C TYR A 181 -11.91 11.69 12.37
N ASN A 182 -11.21 12.73 11.93
CA ASN A 182 -11.69 13.74 11.02
C ASN A 182 -11.29 13.47 9.56
N MET A 183 -10.35 12.56 9.35
CA MET A 183 -9.90 12.14 8.03
C MET A 183 -11.02 11.44 7.26
N ALA A 184 -11.07 11.67 5.96
CA ALA A 184 -11.90 10.90 5.04
C ALA A 184 -11.48 9.42 5.00
N TRP A 185 -12.42 8.48 4.90
CA TRP A 185 -12.08 7.05 5.01
C TRP A 185 -11.38 6.45 3.78
N ASN A 186 -11.54 7.05 2.58
CA ASN A 186 -10.96 6.54 1.33
C ASN A 186 -10.68 7.65 0.30
N SER A 187 -10.28 8.84 0.75
CA SER A 187 -9.88 9.93 -0.16
C SER A 187 -8.42 9.80 -0.59
N TRP A 188 -8.07 10.38 -1.72
CA TRP A 188 -6.68 10.46 -2.17
C TRP A 188 -5.85 11.34 -1.24
N VAL A 189 -4.66 10.88 -0.90
CA VAL A 189 -3.69 11.67 -0.10
C VAL A 189 -2.91 12.56 -1.06
N SER A 190 -3.00 13.88 -0.87
CA SER A 190 -2.32 14.85 -1.71
C SER A 190 -0.85 14.99 -1.31
N GLY A 191 0.02 15.40 -2.24
CA GLY A 191 1.44 15.68 -1.95
C GLY A 191 2.37 14.46 -2.02
N LEU A 192 1.85 13.24 -2.07
CA LEU A 192 2.67 12.03 -2.23
C LEU A 192 2.77 11.63 -3.70
N ARG A 193 3.96 11.22 -4.15
CA ARG A 193 4.20 10.70 -5.51
C ARG A 193 3.61 9.29 -5.65
N GLY A 194 2.30 9.16 -5.51
CA GLY A 194 1.64 7.87 -5.54
C GLY A 194 0.12 7.99 -5.59
N ASN A 195 -0.50 6.88 -6.00
CA ASN A 195 -1.94 6.69 -5.91
C ASN A 195 -2.27 6.14 -4.52
N ALA A 196 -1.94 6.89 -3.47
CA ALA A 196 -2.25 6.49 -2.10
C ALA A 196 -3.62 7.04 -1.66
N CYS A 197 -4.42 6.22 -0.98
CA CYS A 197 -5.66 6.66 -0.37
C CYS A 197 -5.63 6.50 1.14
N THR A 198 -6.40 7.33 1.84
CA THR A 198 -6.46 7.35 3.30
C THR A 198 -6.82 5.99 3.91
N SER A 199 -7.58 5.14 3.19
CA SER A 199 -7.88 3.78 3.65
C SER A 199 -6.64 2.91 3.85
N GLN A 200 -5.55 3.17 3.12
CA GLN A 200 -4.27 2.48 3.31
C GLN A 200 -3.63 2.88 4.64
N LEU A 201 -3.82 4.13 5.10
CA LEU A 201 -3.26 4.60 6.37
C LEU A 201 -3.75 3.79 7.58
N SER A 202 -4.90 3.13 7.48
CA SER A 202 -5.36 2.17 8.48
C SER A 202 -4.31 1.09 8.80
N SER A 203 -3.48 0.70 7.83
CA SER A 203 -2.45 -0.34 8.03
C SER A 203 -1.22 0.16 8.78
N PHE A 204 -0.97 1.47 8.84
CA PHE A 204 0.01 2.04 9.77
C PHE A 204 -0.47 1.91 11.22
N ILE A 205 -1.76 1.75 11.45
CA ILE A 205 -2.35 1.69 12.78
C ILE A 205 -2.70 0.24 13.09
N GLY A 206 -1.71 -0.55 13.50
CA GLY A 206 -1.95 -1.92 13.92
C GLY A 206 -0.78 -2.87 13.66
N ASN A 207 -1.13 -4.11 13.32
CA ASN A 207 -0.21 -5.20 13.02
C ASN A 207 -0.33 -5.71 11.57
N ALA A 208 -0.83 -4.86 10.67
CA ALA A 208 -0.91 -5.17 9.26
C ALA A 208 0.47 -5.03 8.60
N TRP A 209 0.71 -5.84 7.58
CA TRP A 209 1.93 -5.74 6.78
C TRP A 209 1.84 -4.53 5.86
N MET A 210 2.97 -3.84 5.70
CA MET A 210 3.09 -2.69 4.82
C MET A 210 3.19 -3.10 3.35
N SER A 211 2.34 -2.51 2.51
CA SER A 211 2.47 -2.61 1.05
C SER A 211 3.56 -1.68 0.52
N SER A 212 3.91 -1.85 -0.76
CA SER A 212 4.80 -0.93 -1.49
C SER A 212 4.35 0.52 -1.41
N ASP A 213 3.04 0.80 -1.46
CA ASP A 213 2.51 2.16 -1.33
C ASP A 213 2.90 2.79 0.01
N HIS A 214 2.91 2.02 1.10
CA HIS A 214 3.32 2.52 2.41
C HIS A 214 4.79 2.91 2.44
N ILE A 215 5.64 2.11 1.80
CA ILE A 215 7.07 2.39 1.71
C ILE A 215 7.32 3.62 0.84
N ASP A 216 6.64 3.77 -0.30
CA ASP A 216 6.74 4.97 -1.14
C ASP A 216 6.28 6.23 -0.39
N MET A 217 5.19 6.15 0.39
CA MET A 217 4.75 7.27 1.25
C MET A 217 5.82 7.68 2.27
N MET A 218 6.46 6.70 2.94
CA MET A 218 7.54 6.97 3.90
C MET A 218 8.79 7.54 3.21
N ILE A 219 9.15 7.05 2.02
CA ILE A 219 10.29 7.57 1.25
C ILE A 219 10.08 9.01 0.82
N GLU A 220 8.89 9.35 0.33
CA GLU A 220 8.58 10.73 -0.04
C GLU A 220 8.65 11.64 1.19
N THR A 221 8.16 11.18 2.35
CA THR A 221 8.25 11.93 3.60
C THR A 221 9.71 12.18 4.00
N LEU A 222 10.56 11.14 3.96
CA LEU A 222 11.99 11.28 4.24
C LEU A 222 12.68 12.20 3.22
N TYR A 223 12.28 12.14 1.94
CA TYR A 223 12.78 13.03 0.90
C TYR A 223 12.39 14.49 1.16
N LEU A 224 11.16 14.76 1.59
CA LEU A 224 10.72 16.11 1.96
C LEU A 224 11.50 16.65 3.16
N CYS A 225 11.72 15.85 4.21
CA CYS A 225 12.58 16.29 5.31
C CYS A 225 14.04 16.49 4.87
N LEU A 226 14.56 15.68 3.92
CA LEU A 226 15.90 15.89 3.35
C LEU A 226 16.00 17.25 2.63
N VAL A 227 15.00 17.60 1.83
CA VAL A 227 14.93 18.91 1.14
C VAL A 227 14.84 20.04 2.16
N ASN A 228 14.00 19.90 3.19
CA ASN A 228 13.79 20.94 4.21
C ASN A 228 14.99 21.15 5.14
N ALA A 229 15.74 20.09 5.44
CA ALA A 229 16.92 20.17 6.28
C ALA A 229 18.09 20.91 5.59
N ASN A 230 17.99 21.18 4.28
CA ASN A 230 19.07 21.71 3.46
C ASN A 230 20.38 20.93 3.64
N THR A 231 20.25 19.64 4.01
CA THR A 231 21.37 18.73 4.15
C THR A 231 21.88 18.40 2.74
N THR A 232 23.19 18.31 2.64
CA THR A 232 23.98 18.43 1.41
C THR A 232 23.40 17.67 0.20
N GLU A 233 23.52 18.27 -1.00
CA GLU A 233 23.11 17.73 -2.31
C GLU A 233 23.64 16.33 -2.66
N MET A 234 24.45 15.72 -1.78
CA MET A 234 25.19 14.48 -2.00
C MET A 234 24.49 13.22 -1.47
N ILE A 235 23.36 13.35 -0.77
CA ILE A 235 22.57 12.22 -0.27
C ILE A 235 21.30 12.08 -1.10
N VAL A 236 20.97 10.85 -1.52
CA VAL A 236 19.72 10.53 -2.21
C VAL A 236 19.04 9.34 -1.56
N ILE A 237 17.72 9.42 -1.44
CA ILE A 237 16.85 8.28 -1.10
C ILE A 237 16.18 7.82 -2.39
N ALA A 238 16.45 6.59 -2.82
CA ALA A 238 15.95 6.04 -4.07
C ALA A 238 14.51 5.53 -3.92
N PRO A 239 13.66 5.68 -4.95
CA PRO A 239 12.31 5.11 -4.96
C PRO A 239 12.35 3.58 -5.09
N LEU A 240 11.25 2.90 -4.78
CA LEU A 240 11.15 1.43 -4.87
C LEU A 240 11.56 0.85 -6.24
N VAL A 241 11.23 1.56 -7.32
CA VAL A 241 11.55 1.15 -8.70
C VAL A 241 13.06 1.02 -8.95
N PHE A 242 13.93 1.60 -8.10
CA PHE A 242 15.37 1.39 -8.16
C PHE A 242 15.74 -0.10 -8.10
N SER A 243 15.15 -0.84 -7.17
CA SER A 243 15.43 -2.28 -7.00
C SER A 243 15.07 -3.09 -8.25
N THR A 244 13.94 -2.77 -8.88
CA THR A 244 13.47 -3.37 -10.13
C THR A 244 14.43 -3.05 -11.27
N ASN A 245 14.91 -1.80 -11.37
CA ASN A 245 15.84 -1.38 -12.40
C ASN A 245 17.21 -2.07 -12.28
N ILE A 246 17.69 -2.32 -11.06
CA ILE A 246 18.93 -3.08 -10.83
C ILE A 246 18.80 -4.51 -11.38
N TRP A 247 17.68 -5.16 -11.09
CA TRP A 247 17.39 -6.50 -11.62
C TRP A 247 17.28 -6.50 -13.15
N GLN A 248 16.60 -5.50 -13.74
CA GLN A 248 16.46 -5.37 -15.20
C GLN A 248 17.83 -5.17 -15.85
N PHE A 249 18.66 -4.31 -15.28
CA PHE A 249 20.02 -4.07 -15.73
C PHE A 249 20.85 -5.36 -15.71
N ALA A 250 20.81 -6.14 -14.61
CA ALA A 250 21.60 -7.36 -14.49
C ALA A 250 21.20 -8.44 -15.52
N ARG A 251 19.93 -8.48 -15.94
CA ARG A 251 19.42 -9.45 -16.91
C ARG A 251 19.60 -9.03 -18.36
N TYR A 252 19.39 -7.75 -18.66
CA TYR A 252 19.28 -7.28 -20.03
C TYR A 252 20.33 -6.24 -20.42
N ALA A 253 21.21 -5.85 -19.48
CA ALA A 253 22.10 -4.70 -19.61
C ALA A 253 21.36 -3.39 -19.95
N ASP A 254 20.05 -3.33 -19.66
CA ASP A 254 19.22 -2.18 -19.97
C ASP A 254 19.45 -1.06 -18.94
N ARG A 255 19.86 0.10 -19.44
CA ARG A 255 20.12 1.29 -18.63
C ARG A 255 18.89 2.16 -18.63
N THR A 256 18.03 1.95 -17.64
CA THR A 256 16.88 2.83 -17.43
C THR A 256 17.32 4.28 -17.18
N LYS A 257 16.46 5.24 -17.51
CA LYS A 257 16.74 6.67 -17.28
C LYS A 257 17.10 6.97 -15.83
N LEU A 258 16.50 6.26 -14.87
CA LEU A 258 16.80 6.42 -13.45
C LEU A 258 18.25 6.02 -13.12
N LEU A 259 18.70 4.85 -13.60
CA LEU A 259 20.08 4.42 -13.36
C LEU A 259 21.08 5.36 -14.05
N GLN A 260 20.79 5.78 -15.29
CA GLN A 260 21.62 6.76 -15.99
C GLN A 260 21.74 8.08 -15.21
N HIS A 261 20.64 8.53 -14.60
CA HIS A 261 20.63 9.72 -13.76
C HIS A 261 21.56 9.58 -12.54
N TYR A 262 21.44 8.49 -11.78
CA TYR A 262 22.34 8.24 -10.64
C TYR A 262 23.79 8.09 -11.06
N GLU A 263 24.07 7.37 -12.15
CA GLU A 263 25.41 7.25 -12.69
C GLU A 263 26.02 8.61 -13.06
N SER A 264 25.23 9.50 -13.67
CA SER A 264 25.65 10.86 -13.99
C SER A 264 25.92 11.67 -12.72
N ALA A 265 25.06 11.56 -11.71
CA ALA A 265 25.22 12.27 -10.44
C ALA A 265 26.52 11.87 -9.73
N VAL A 266 26.79 10.56 -9.63
CA VAL A 266 28.04 10.02 -9.06
C VAL A 266 29.27 10.51 -9.83
N ARG A 267 29.26 10.43 -11.16
CA ARG A 267 30.39 10.90 -11.99
C ARG A 267 30.64 12.41 -11.86
N SER A 268 29.58 13.19 -11.62
CA SER A 268 29.68 14.63 -11.38
C SER A 268 30.08 14.99 -9.94
N GLY A 269 30.24 14.02 -9.04
CA GLY A 269 30.52 14.27 -7.62
C GLY A 269 29.33 14.80 -6.83
N ARG A 270 28.11 14.73 -7.39
CA ARG A 270 26.86 15.19 -6.75
C ARG A 270 26.12 14.09 -6.00
N LEU A 271 26.67 12.89 -5.93
CA LEU A 271 26.06 11.77 -5.20
C LEU A 271 27.14 10.98 -4.48
N GLU A 272 27.14 11.07 -3.16
CA GLU A 272 28.03 10.34 -2.25
C GLU A 272 27.36 9.09 -1.70
N LYS A 273 26.11 9.22 -1.24
CA LYS A 273 25.35 8.13 -0.61
C LYS A 273 23.98 7.96 -1.24
N LEU A 274 23.63 6.72 -1.56
CA LEU A 274 22.30 6.34 -2.06
C LEU A 274 21.67 5.32 -1.11
N TYR A 275 20.62 5.74 -0.41
CA TYR A 275 19.79 4.87 0.43
C TYR A 275 18.62 4.33 -0.39
N PHE A 276 18.18 3.10 -0.14
CA PHE A 276 17.05 2.53 -0.86
C PHE A 276 16.32 1.46 -0.03
N PRO A 277 14.98 1.38 -0.13
CA PRO A 277 14.23 0.21 0.33
C PRO A 277 14.49 -1.01 -0.56
N LEU A 278 14.32 -2.21 -0.01
CA LEU A 278 14.28 -3.44 -0.79
C LEU A 278 13.19 -4.38 -0.27
N HIS A 279 12.35 -4.87 -1.19
CA HIS A 279 11.36 -5.90 -0.91
C HIS A 279 11.99 -7.28 -1.16
N VAL A 280 12.11 -8.09 -0.11
CA VAL A 280 12.75 -9.41 -0.14
C VAL A 280 11.67 -10.48 -0.06
N HIS A 281 11.67 -11.40 -1.03
CA HIS A 281 10.75 -12.55 -1.09
C HIS A 281 9.25 -12.22 -1.01
N ASP A 282 8.87 -11.04 -1.50
CA ASP A 282 7.50 -10.53 -1.46
C ASP A 282 6.89 -10.45 -0.05
N SER A 283 7.74 -10.45 1.00
CA SER A 283 7.29 -10.60 2.38
C SER A 283 8.07 -9.80 3.42
N HIS A 284 9.18 -9.20 3.05
CA HIS A 284 10.07 -8.56 4.02
C HIS A 284 10.67 -7.28 3.46
N TRP A 285 10.71 -6.24 4.28
CA TRP A 285 11.28 -4.95 3.90
C TRP A 285 12.60 -4.76 4.62
N ILE A 286 13.63 -4.46 3.85
CA ILE A 286 14.96 -4.13 4.35
C ILE A 286 15.42 -2.80 3.76
N CYS A 287 16.50 -2.23 4.29
CA CYS A 287 17.12 -1.04 3.73
C CYS A 287 18.49 -1.38 3.15
N GLY A 288 18.94 -0.61 2.17
CA GLY A 288 20.28 -0.70 1.61
C GLY A 288 20.91 0.67 1.49
N VAL A 289 22.24 0.71 1.52
CA VAL A 289 23.01 1.93 1.25
C VAL A 289 24.20 1.62 0.37
N ILE A 290 24.47 2.52 -0.58
CA ILE A 290 25.70 2.55 -1.38
C ILE A 290 26.46 3.81 -0.98
N ASN A 291 27.69 3.63 -0.51
CA ASN A 291 28.61 4.74 -0.30
C ASN A 291 29.59 4.75 -1.48
N PHE A 292 29.39 5.69 -2.40
CA PHE A 292 30.23 5.84 -3.60
C PHE A 292 31.63 6.36 -3.27
N HIS A 293 31.77 7.13 -2.19
CA HIS A 293 33.07 7.64 -1.74
C HIS A 293 33.94 6.50 -1.16
N GLU A 294 33.41 5.74 -0.22
CA GLU A 294 34.10 4.61 0.41
C GLU A 294 34.13 3.36 -0.49
N ARG A 295 33.34 3.36 -1.56
CA ARG A 295 33.13 2.22 -2.47
C ARG A 295 32.64 1.00 -1.70
N THR A 296 31.64 1.19 -0.86
CA THR A 296 31.01 0.15 -0.06
C THR A 296 29.52 0.08 -0.35
N PHE A 297 28.93 -1.10 -0.12
CA PHE A 297 27.49 -1.24 -0.06
C PHE A 297 27.12 -2.22 1.05
N THR A 298 25.98 -1.99 1.70
CA THR A 298 25.43 -2.89 2.71
C THR A 298 23.91 -2.91 2.62
N CYS A 299 23.31 -3.97 3.16
CA CYS A 299 21.89 -4.02 3.48
C CYS A 299 21.73 -4.18 5.00
N CYS A 300 20.73 -3.50 5.55
CA CYS A 300 20.34 -3.56 6.95
C CYS A 300 19.08 -4.41 7.07
N ASP A 301 19.05 -5.40 7.96
CA ASP A 301 17.89 -6.27 8.14
C ASP A 301 17.53 -6.37 9.63
N SER A 302 16.39 -5.78 10.01
CA SER A 302 15.89 -5.81 11.38
C SER A 302 15.60 -7.23 11.91
N LEU A 303 15.55 -8.22 11.02
CA LEU A 303 15.38 -9.64 11.29
C LEU A 303 16.61 -10.46 10.82
N SER A 304 17.80 -9.87 10.78
CA SER A 304 19.05 -10.51 10.33
C SER A 304 19.45 -11.77 11.11
N LEU A 305 18.90 -11.97 12.31
CA LEU A 305 19.05 -13.21 13.07
C LEU A 305 18.28 -14.40 12.48
N VAL A 306 17.25 -14.12 11.68
CA VAL A 306 16.32 -15.10 11.10
C VAL A 306 16.56 -15.26 9.60
N TYR A 307 16.83 -14.17 8.89
CA TYR A 307 16.96 -14.17 7.43
C TYR A 307 18.40 -14.01 6.96
N SER A 308 18.73 -14.70 5.88
CA SER A 308 20.00 -14.51 5.17
C SER A 308 19.94 -13.27 4.29
N PRO A 309 21.07 -12.56 4.07
CA PRO A 309 21.12 -11.43 3.15
C PRO A 309 20.59 -11.77 1.74
N PRO A 310 20.00 -10.80 1.02
CA PRO A 310 19.38 -11.02 -0.30
C PRO A 310 20.45 -11.19 -1.40
N THR A 311 21.10 -12.35 -1.42
CA THR A 311 22.28 -12.65 -2.25
C THR A 311 22.08 -12.39 -3.75
N ASN A 312 20.89 -12.70 -4.29
CA ASN A 312 20.55 -12.44 -5.69
C ASN A 312 20.58 -10.95 -6.02
N PHE A 313 19.90 -10.13 -5.21
CA PHE A 313 19.89 -8.68 -5.41
C PHE A 313 21.30 -8.09 -5.25
N LEU A 314 22.07 -8.52 -4.25
CA LEU A 314 23.44 -8.04 -4.04
C LEU A 314 24.37 -8.40 -5.21
N LYS A 315 24.18 -9.56 -5.84
CA LYS A 315 24.90 -9.96 -7.05
C LYS A 315 24.54 -9.06 -8.24
N ASP A 316 23.26 -8.75 -8.42
CA ASP A 316 22.75 -7.87 -9.47
C ASP A 316 23.26 -6.43 -9.28
N LEU A 317 23.20 -5.93 -8.05
CA LEU A 317 23.74 -4.63 -7.66
C LEU A 317 25.23 -4.54 -7.95
N LYS A 318 26.01 -5.57 -7.59
CA LYS A 318 27.45 -5.63 -7.86
C LYS A 318 27.75 -5.63 -9.36
N THR A 319 26.88 -6.25 -10.16
CA THR A 319 26.99 -6.26 -11.63
C THR A 319 26.80 -4.86 -12.21
N TRP A 320 25.78 -4.14 -11.74
CA TRP A 320 25.58 -2.73 -12.09
C TRP A 320 26.77 -1.85 -11.69
N LEU A 321 27.18 -1.90 -10.42
CA LEU A 321 28.29 -1.08 -9.91
C LEU A 321 29.59 -1.29 -10.71
N ARG A 322 29.95 -2.53 -11.03
CA ARG A 322 31.15 -2.84 -11.84
C ARG A 322 31.06 -2.33 -13.27
N THR A 323 29.88 -2.40 -13.87
CA THR A 323 29.67 -2.02 -15.27
C THR A 323 29.59 -0.51 -15.43
N SER A 324 28.95 0.17 -14.48
CA SER A 324 28.69 1.60 -14.54
C SER A 324 29.86 2.45 -14.04
N PHE A 325 30.73 1.88 -13.21
CA PHE A 325 31.90 2.54 -12.63
C PHE A 325 33.19 1.72 -12.85
N PRO A 326 33.65 1.58 -14.11
CA PRO A 326 34.81 0.76 -14.45
C PRO A 326 36.07 1.24 -13.71
N GLY A 327 36.88 0.27 -13.24
CA GLY A 327 38.08 0.54 -12.44
C GLY A 327 37.82 0.80 -10.96
N GLN A 328 36.55 0.93 -10.54
CA GLN A 328 36.18 1.02 -9.13
C GLN A 328 35.79 -0.35 -8.59
N VAL A 329 36.30 -0.71 -7.42
CA VAL A 329 35.96 -1.97 -6.73
C VAL A 329 35.09 -1.65 -5.54
N PHE A 330 33.82 -2.04 -5.63
CA PHE A 330 32.88 -1.91 -4.53
C PHE A 330 32.92 -3.14 -3.62
N LYS A 331 33.10 -2.92 -2.32
CA LYS A 331 33.11 -3.96 -1.29
C LYS A 331 31.72 -4.07 -0.65
N GLY A 332 31.12 -5.26 -0.74
CA GLY A 332 29.95 -5.57 0.08
C GLY A 332 30.39 -5.69 1.54
N LEU A 333 29.77 -4.91 2.40
CA LEU A 333 29.90 -5.04 3.85
C LEU A 333 28.76 -5.92 4.36
N ASN A 334 28.96 -6.47 5.55
CA ASN A 334 27.86 -7.05 6.32
C ASN A 334 27.02 -5.91 6.91
N ASP A 335 25.94 -6.27 7.56
CA ASP A 335 25.00 -5.42 8.29
C ASP A 335 25.70 -4.36 9.17
N THR A 336 26.07 -3.23 8.56
CA THR A 336 26.94 -2.18 9.13
C THR A 336 26.22 -0.86 9.29
N LEU A 337 25.00 -0.76 8.76
CA LEU A 337 24.14 0.40 8.95
C LEU A 337 23.42 0.21 10.28
N GLU A 338 23.51 1.19 11.18
CA GLU A 338 22.89 1.06 12.50
C GLU A 338 21.36 0.96 12.35
N HIS A 339 20.75 -0.07 12.95
CA HIS A 339 19.32 -0.31 12.86
C HIS A 339 18.79 -1.04 14.11
N GLY A 340 17.47 -0.99 14.29
CA GLY A 340 16.78 -1.69 15.36
C GLY A 340 16.63 -3.18 15.09
N ILE A 341 16.58 -4.00 16.15
CA ILE A 341 16.24 -5.42 16.05
C ILE A 341 14.74 -5.58 16.25
N GLN A 342 14.04 -6.04 15.21
CA GLN A 342 12.62 -6.31 15.25
C GLN A 342 12.36 -7.67 15.92
N GLN A 343 11.26 -7.78 16.68
CA GLN A 343 10.82 -9.04 17.30
C GLN A 343 9.46 -9.52 16.77
N ASP A 344 8.73 -8.67 16.05
CA ASP A 344 7.50 -9.03 15.37
C ASP A 344 7.75 -9.38 13.89
N THR A 345 6.70 -9.72 13.15
CA THR A 345 6.80 -10.14 11.74
C THR A 345 6.28 -9.09 10.75
N TYR A 346 5.79 -7.94 11.21
CA TYR A 346 5.01 -7.01 10.38
C TYR A 346 5.57 -5.58 10.30
N ASN A 347 6.46 -5.19 11.23
CA ASN A 347 7.03 -3.84 11.29
C ASN A 347 8.31 -3.66 10.45
N CYS A 348 8.74 -4.63 9.65
CA CYS A 348 10.03 -4.56 8.93
C CYS A 348 10.15 -3.30 8.04
N GLY A 349 9.05 -2.85 7.44
CA GLY A 349 9.01 -1.59 6.69
C GLY A 349 9.34 -0.37 7.54
N ILE A 350 8.82 -0.30 8.77
CA ILE A 350 9.09 0.79 9.71
C ILE A 350 10.55 0.78 10.13
N TYR A 351 11.10 -0.39 10.47
CA TYR A 351 12.51 -0.51 10.86
C TYR A 351 13.44 -0.13 9.71
N ALA A 352 13.14 -0.57 8.48
CA ALA A 352 13.92 -0.20 7.31
C ALA A 352 13.93 1.32 7.08
N MET A 353 12.77 1.99 7.22
CA MET A 353 12.69 3.45 7.06
C MET A 353 13.33 4.20 8.23
N ASN A 354 13.20 3.71 9.46
CA ASN A 354 13.89 4.28 10.62
C ASN A 354 15.41 4.17 10.50
N ALA A 355 15.95 3.07 9.96
CA ALA A 355 17.39 2.94 9.71
C ALA A 355 17.89 3.99 8.70
N ILE A 356 17.12 4.26 7.64
CA ILE A 356 17.41 5.36 6.70
C ILE A 356 17.34 6.70 7.41
N SER A 357 16.27 6.94 8.19
CA SER A 357 16.06 8.18 8.92
C SER A 357 17.18 8.46 9.91
N HIS A 358 17.55 7.48 10.73
CA HIS A 358 18.67 7.54 11.67
C HIS A 358 19.98 7.89 10.96
N ALA A 359 20.28 7.21 9.85
CA ALA A 359 21.54 7.40 9.15
C ALA A 359 21.68 8.78 8.47
N ILE A 360 20.56 9.43 8.14
CA ILE A 360 20.55 10.73 7.46
C ILE A 360 20.37 11.87 8.48
N PHE A 361 19.43 11.73 9.41
CA PHE A 361 18.97 12.78 10.31
C PHE A 361 19.43 12.61 11.76
N GLY A 362 19.97 11.44 12.13
CA GLY A 362 20.37 11.14 13.51
C GLY A 362 19.20 10.76 14.42
N ASP A 363 18.02 10.47 13.87
CA ASP A 363 16.83 10.03 14.61
C ASP A 363 17.13 8.84 15.51
N GLN A 364 16.44 8.70 16.65
CA GLN A 364 16.66 7.55 17.52
C GLN A 364 16.31 6.23 16.81
N ILE A 365 17.17 5.23 16.98
CA ILE A 365 16.93 3.86 16.50
C ILE A 365 15.76 3.24 17.27
N LEU A 366 14.83 2.63 16.52
CA LEU A 366 13.72 1.91 17.10
C LEU A 366 14.21 0.67 17.85
N VAL A 367 13.82 0.60 19.12
CA VAL A 367 13.98 -0.59 19.96
C VAL A 367 12.62 -1.28 20.10
N THR A 368 12.61 -2.60 20.26
CA THR A 368 11.40 -3.46 20.15
C THR A 368 10.17 -2.95 20.88
N GLU A 369 10.33 -2.44 22.12
CA GLU A 369 9.20 -1.93 22.91
C GLU A 369 8.47 -0.74 22.25
N ARG A 370 9.09 -0.11 21.24
CA ARG A 370 8.61 1.10 20.56
C ARG A 370 8.08 0.87 19.14
N GLY A 371 8.20 -0.33 18.58
CA GLY A 371 7.82 -0.60 17.17
C GLY A 371 6.36 -0.28 16.84
N GLY A 372 5.43 -0.62 17.76
CA GLY A 372 4.00 -0.28 17.58
C GLY A 372 3.71 1.22 17.68
N ASN A 373 4.56 1.98 18.38
CA ASN A 373 4.38 3.41 18.58
C ASN A 373 4.79 4.16 17.31
N ALA A 374 5.93 3.77 16.74
CA ALA A 374 6.50 4.36 15.53
C ALA A 374 5.55 4.34 14.32
N ALA A 375 4.70 3.33 14.22
CA ALA A 375 3.70 3.24 13.16
C ALA A 375 2.65 4.37 13.26
N SER A 376 2.20 4.65 14.49
CA SER A 376 1.19 5.68 14.79
C SER A 376 1.74 7.09 14.53
N SER A 377 2.99 7.28 14.93
CA SER A 377 3.80 8.47 14.68
C SER A 377 3.95 8.82 13.20
N MET A 378 4.30 7.83 12.38
CA MET A 378 4.44 8.00 10.93
C MET A 378 3.10 8.39 10.30
N SER A 379 2.00 7.78 10.77
CA SER A 379 0.65 8.18 10.34
C SER A 379 0.34 9.64 10.65
N THR A 380 0.85 10.19 11.76
CA THR A 380 0.66 11.60 12.11
C THR A 380 1.50 12.53 11.23
N ALA A 381 2.74 12.16 10.93
CA ALA A 381 3.62 12.94 10.05
C ALA A 381 3.02 13.05 8.64
N LEU A 382 2.56 11.93 8.08
CA LEU A 382 1.96 11.85 6.75
C LEU A 382 0.74 12.77 6.61
N THR A 383 -0.07 12.89 7.66
CA THR A 383 -1.35 13.59 7.63
C THR A 383 -1.24 15.07 7.97
N SER A 384 -0.24 15.44 8.77
CA SER A 384 0.03 16.84 9.12
C SER A 384 0.55 17.65 7.93
N SER A 385 1.29 17.02 7.02
CA SER A 385 1.79 17.66 5.79
C SER A 385 0.66 18.20 4.89
N GLU A 386 -0.47 17.50 4.80
CA GLU A 386 -1.60 17.91 3.95
C GLU A 386 -2.24 19.25 4.37
N SER A 387 -2.16 19.60 5.65
CA SER A 387 -2.80 20.81 6.17
C SER A 387 -2.06 22.11 5.82
N ASN A 388 -0.77 22.04 5.47
CA ASN A 388 0.06 23.22 5.22
C ASN A 388 0.44 23.41 3.73
N ASP A 389 0.33 22.39 2.88
CA ASP A 389 1.02 22.37 1.58
C ASP A 389 0.18 22.75 0.33
N VAL A 390 -1.14 22.99 0.46
CA VAL A 390 -2.03 23.17 -0.72
C VAL A 390 -1.84 24.52 -1.44
N GLU A 391 -1.28 25.55 -0.79
CA GLU A 391 -1.01 26.84 -1.44
C GLU A 391 0.40 26.97 -2.04
N ASP A 392 1.43 26.37 -1.45
CA ASP A 392 2.83 26.64 -1.83
C ASP A 392 3.39 25.70 -2.93
N MET A 393 2.92 24.45 -3.03
CA MET A 393 3.44 23.51 -4.04
C MET A 393 3.10 23.85 -5.49
N LYS A 394 2.10 24.72 -5.74
CA LYS A 394 1.81 25.19 -7.12
C LYS A 394 2.92 26.06 -7.69
N ASN A 395 3.80 26.62 -6.86
CA ASN A 395 4.86 27.53 -7.28
C ASN A 395 6.23 26.86 -7.53
N LEU A 396 6.40 25.58 -7.19
CA LEU A 396 7.69 24.85 -7.29
C LEU A 396 7.91 24.07 -8.60
N SER A 397 7.00 24.17 -9.57
CA SER A 397 7.12 23.47 -10.87
C SER A 397 7.81 24.28 -11.98
N ALA A 398 8.31 25.49 -11.68
CA ALA A 398 9.13 26.28 -12.59
C ALA A 398 10.60 26.30 -12.14
N PRO A 399 11.58 26.22 -13.06
CA PRO A 399 12.99 26.39 -12.71
C PRO A 399 13.21 27.81 -12.13
N PRO A 400 14.04 27.96 -11.07
CA PRO A 400 14.20 29.23 -10.37
C PRO A 400 14.84 30.29 -11.29
N SER A 401 14.23 31.48 -11.34
CA SER A 401 14.86 32.69 -11.88
C SER A 401 15.81 33.30 -10.86
N GLU A 402 17.01 33.71 -11.30
CA GLU A 402 18.17 34.16 -10.49
C GLU A 402 17.98 35.44 -9.66
N THR A 403 16.78 35.89 -9.35
CA THR A 403 16.57 37.11 -8.56
C THR A 403 15.38 36.95 -7.63
N ASP A 404 15.62 36.47 -6.40
CA ASP A 404 14.94 36.93 -5.19
C ASP A 404 15.55 36.23 -3.96
N VAL A 405 16.30 37.01 -3.16
CA VAL A 405 16.85 36.61 -1.86
C VAL A 405 16.29 37.58 -0.84
N ASP A 406 15.17 37.23 -0.22
CA ASP A 406 14.86 37.47 1.20
C ASP A 406 13.38 37.18 1.46
N ASN A 407 13.10 35.98 1.98
CA ASN A 407 11.96 35.66 2.86
C ASN A 407 12.06 34.19 3.29
N THR A 408 12.95 33.89 4.24
CA THR A 408 13.00 32.57 4.89
C THR A 408 11.95 32.52 6.00
N ALA A 409 10.75 32.04 5.65
CA ALA A 409 9.90 31.38 6.63
C ALA A 409 10.58 30.07 7.03
N VAL A 410 10.89 29.92 8.32
CA VAL A 410 11.46 28.67 8.85
C VAL A 410 10.33 27.65 8.91
N PHE A 411 10.29 26.76 7.91
CA PHE A 411 9.45 25.56 7.94
C PHE A 411 10.14 24.51 8.81
N THR A 412 9.57 24.22 9.97
CA THR A 412 9.97 23.06 10.77
C THR A 412 9.32 21.82 10.14
N CYS A 413 10.12 20.82 9.70
CA CYS A 413 9.55 19.49 9.42
C CYS A 413 8.77 19.07 10.68
N PRO A 414 7.51 18.60 10.58
CA PRO A 414 6.83 18.00 11.72
C PRO A 414 7.79 16.96 12.30
N ASP A 415 8.14 17.14 13.58
CA ASP A 415 9.29 16.49 14.19
C ASP A 415 9.05 14.98 14.24
N LEU A 416 9.51 14.27 13.19
CA LEU A 416 9.48 12.81 13.06
C LEU A 416 10.10 12.17 14.30
N VAL A 417 11.03 12.88 14.97
CA VAL A 417 11.64 12.51 16.25
C VAL A 417 10.62 12.49 17.39
N ASN A 418 9.81 13.54 17.58
CA ASN A 418 8.80 13.57 18.65
C ASN A 418 7.64 12.63 18.37
N LEU A 419 7.30 12.47 17.10
CA LEU A 419 6.28 11.53 16.69
C LEU A 419 6.76 10.12 16.98
N LEU A 420 7.89 9.66 16.43
CA LEU A 420 8.38 8.28 16.60
C LEU A 420 8.80 7.97 18.04
N ASN A 421 8.99 9.00 18.88
CA ASN A 421 9.68 8.84 20.14
C ASN A 421 9.46 10.01 21.12
N PRO A 422 8.56 9.86 22.10
CA PRO A 422 8.30 10.95 23.01
C PRO A 422 9.15 10.80 24.30
N PHE A 423 10.09 11.73 24.52
CA PHE A 423 11.04 11.75 25.67
C PHE A 423 10.33 12.01 27.02
N ASP A 424 10.81 11.56 28.18
CA ASP A 424 11.98 12.14 28.86
C ASP A 424 12.77 11.18 29.79
N MET A 425 14.00 11.60 30.07
CA MET A 425 14.96 10.99 30.99
C MET A 425 14.50 11.10 32.44
N ASP A 426 14.47 9.97 33.15
CA ASP A 426 14.74 9.96 34.58
C ASP A 426 15.60 8.73 34.89
N GLU A 427 16.91 8.99 35.07
CA GLU A 427 17.84 8.01 35.63
C GLU A 427 17.49 7.81 37.10
N GLY A 428 16.91 6.66 37.43
CA GLY A 428 16.65 6.28 38.81
C GLY A 428 16.51 4.77 38.96
N SER A 429 17.63 4.11 39.26
CA SER A 429 17.76 2.86 40.04
C SER A 429 16.63 1.81 39.93
N ASP A 430 16.92 0.58 39.51
CA ASP A 430 17.51 -0.42 40.40
C ASP A 430 17.70 -1.78 39.73
N ASN A 431 18.53 -2.58 40.39
CA ASN A 431 19.19 -3.79 39.97
C ASN A 431 18.33 -5.07 40.11
N ARG A 432 18.66 -6.08 39.28
CA ARG A 432 18.44 -7.55 39.46
C ARG A 432 17.02 -8.12 39.23
N LEU A 433 16.91 -9.06 38.27
CA LEU A 433 17.02 -10.51 38.51
C LEU A 433 16.76 -11.29 37.20
N SER A 434 17.76 -12.07 36.81
CA SER A 434 17.67 -13.13 35.80
C SER A 434 16.91 -14.34 36.35
N GLY A 435 15.92 -14.83 35.60
CA GLY A 435 15.27 -16.13 35.81
C GLY A 435 14.83 -16.73 34.47
N PRO A 436 14.96 -18.06 34.26
CA PRO A 436 14.76 -18.68 32.96
C PRO A 436 13.27 -18.92 32.68
N TYR A 437 12.81 -18.59 31.46
CA TYR A 437 11.47 -18.95 31.00
C TYR A 437 11.48 -20.32 30.32
N THR A 438 10.65 -21.19 30.86
CA THR A 438 10.25 -22.51 30.38
C THR A 438 9.41 -22.45 29.11
N GLU A 439 9.64 -23.43 28.23
CA GLU A 439 8.85 -23.80 27.06
C GLU A 439 7.36 -23.96 27.37
N LEU A 440 6.49 -23.33 26.58
CA LEU A 440 5.10 -23.74 26.39
C LEU A 440 4.55 -23.22 25.05
N GLY A 441 3.90 -24.11 24.30
CA GLY A 441 2.72 -23.78 23.52
C GLY A 441 2.88 -23.63 22.01
N THR A 442 2.85 -24.75 21.30
CA THR A 442 2.47 -24.81 19.88
C THR A 442 1.03 -24.27 19.70
N ASN A 443 0.89 -23.11 19.09
CA ASN A 443 -0.39 -22.62 18.58
C ASN A 443 -0.54 -23.01 17.11
N GLU A 444 -1.59 -23.80 16.84
CA GLU A 444 -2.11 -24.08 15.50
C GLU A 444 -2.50 -22.76 14.82
N TYR A 445 -1.80 -22.42 13.73
CA TYR A 445 -2.21 -21.38 12.80
C TYR A 445 -2.97 -22.03 11.64
N LEU A 446 -4.21 -21.56 11.44
CA LEU A 446 -4.98 -21.76 10.21
C LEU A 446 -4.26 -21.03 9.06
N SER A 447 -3.50 -21.78 8.27
CA SER A 447 -2.98 -21.34 6.98
C SER A 447 -4.05 -21.54 5.90
N ASP A 448 -4.61 -20.45 5.38
CA ASP A 448 -5.26 -20.49 4.07
C ASP A 448 -4.17 -20.53 2.99
N ASN A 449 -3.68 -21.74 2.70
CA ASN A 449 -2.82 -22.07 1.58
C ASN A 449 -3.58 -23.02 0.64
N ASP A 450 -4.28 -22.47 -0.35
CA ASP A 450 -4.73 -23.23 -1.52
C ASP A 450 -3.85 -22.85 -2.72
N SER A 451 -2.67 -23.47 -2.78
CA SER A 451 -1.89 -23.62 -4.01
C SER A 451 -1.85 -25.09 -4.40
N GLU A 452 -2.93 -25.61 -4.97
CA GLU A 452 -2.88 -26.92 -5.62
C GLU A 452 -2.35 -26.80 -7.04
N CYS A 453 -1.17 -27.40 -7.17
CA CYS A 453 -0.45 -27.75 -8.37
C CYS A 453 -1.27 -28.75 -9.20
N ILE A 454 -1.59 -28.43 -10.45
CA ILE A 454 -2.02 -29.41 -11.45
C ILE A 454 -0.85 -29.59 -12.43
N THR A 455 -0.08 -30.65 -12.21
CA THR A 455 0.75 -31.30 -13.23
C THR A 455 0.04 -32.55 -13.71
N SER A 456 -0.40 -32.55 -14.98
CA SER A 456 -0.31 -33.76 -15.80
C SER A 456 -0.28 -33.36 -17.27
N LEU A 457 0.81 -33.70 -17.94
CA LEU A 457 0.86 -34.05 -19.35
C LEU A 457 2.05 -34.99 -19.56
N VAL A 458 1.84 -35.89 -20.52
CA VAL A 458 2.78 -36.87 -21.09
C VAL A 458 4.16 -36.28 -21.34
#